data_AF-A0A2D8X2M2-F1
#
_entry.id   AF-A0A2D8X2M2-F1
#
_cell.length_a   1.000
_cell.length_b   1.000
_cell.length_c   1.000
_cell.angle_alpha   90.00
_cell.angle_beta   90.00
_cell.angle_gamma   90.00
#
_symmetry.space_group_name_H-M   'P 1'
#
loop_
_entity.id
_entity.type
_entity.pdbx_description
1 polymer ?
#
loop_
_entity_poly.entity_id
_entity_poly.type
_entity_poly.pdbx_seq_one_letter_code
_entity_poly.pdbx_strand_id
1 'polypeptide(L)'
;MIAFFRLIVLVLLLEAMFYLLLRLYIRSLRRERLENIWAERHPDMAGDRAARGKFVRKSMVGFDKSLRSRLLWLVFIIPTLTIMGIVYWINWQ
;
A
#
# COMPACT_ATOMS: atom_id res chain seq x y z
N MET A 1 -20.57 10.08 25.29
CA MET A 1 -19.85 8.79 25.15
C MET A 1 -20.04 8.13 23.79
N ILE A 2 -21.26 7.90 23.28
CA ILE A 2 -21.51 7.24 21.98
C ILE A 2 -20.91 7.96 20.76
N ALA A 3 -20.90 9.29 20.75
CA ALA A 3 -20.33 10.07 19.63
C ALA A 3 -18.80 9.86 19.51
N PHE A 4 -18.09 9.76 20.62
CA PHE A 4 -16.66 9.51 20.66
C PHE A 4 -16.32 8.10 20.14
N PHE A 5 -17.10 7.09 20.56
CA PHE A 5 -16.94 5.72 20.07
C PHE A 5 -17.20 5.60 18.56
N ARG A 6 -18.21 6.30 18.04
CA ARG A 6 -18.48 6.35 16.59
C ARG A 6 -17.31 6.94 15.80
N LEU A 7 -16.68 8.00 16.29
CA LEU A 7 -15.51 8.60 15.65
C LEU A 7 -14.32 7.63 15.60
N ILE A 8 -14.04 6.92 16.71
CA ILE A 8 -12.98 5.91 16.75
C ILE A 8 -13.22 4.82 15.70
N VAL A 9 -14.45 4.29 15.64
CA VAL A 9 -14.81 3.25 14.65
C VAL A 9 -14.65 3.78 13.22
N LEU A 10 -15.05 5.03 12.97
CA LEU A 10 -14.94 5.64 11.65
C LEU A 10 -13.47 5.81 11.23
N VAL A 11 -12.60 6.27 12.14
CA VAL A 11 -11.15 6.39 11.90
C VAL A 11 -10.54 5.03 11.59
N LEU A 12 -10.84 4.00 12.39
CA LEU A 12 -10.33 2.64 12.18
C LEU A 12 -10.78 2.05 10.83
N LEU A 13 -12.04 2.29 10.43
CA LEU A 13 -12.54 1.88 9.12
C LEU A 13 -11.81 2.60 7.98
N LEU A 14 -11.55 3.89 8.14
CA LEU A 14 -10.84 4.69 7.15
C LEU A 14 -9.38 4.23 7.01
N GLU A 15 -8.70 3.97 8.13
CA GLU A 15 -7.36 3.39 8.18
C GLU A 15 -7.29 2.02 7.48
N ALA A 16 -8.22 1.12 7.81
CA ALA A 16 -8.29 -0.20 7.19
C ALA A 16 -8.52 -0.11 5.67
N MET A 17 -9.39 0.80 5.23
CA MET A 17 -9.66 1.04 3.81
C MET A 17 -8.41 1.56 3.09
N PHE A 18 -7.72 2.55 3.64
CA PHE A 18 -6.49 3.09 3.07
C PHE A 18 -5.37 2.04 3.03
N TYR A 19 -5.20 1.25 4.09
CA TYR A 19 -4.25 0.13 4.13
C TYR A 19 -4.49 -0.84 2.96
N LEU A 20 -5.75 -1.22 2.73
CA LEU A 20 -6.13 -2.14 1.65
C LEU A 20 -5.85 -1.55 0.27
N LEU A 21 -6.26 -0.30 0.03
CA LEU A 21 -6.04 0.39 -1.23
C LEU A 21 -4.55 0.52 -1.55
N LEU A 22 -3.74 0.95 -0.57
CA LEU A 22 -2.30 1.08 -0.75
C LEU A 22 -1.67 -0.27 -1.07
N ARG A 23 -2.02 -1.32 -0.31
CA ARG A 23 -1.51 -2.68 -0.54
C ARG A 23 -1.81 -3.17 -1.95
N LEU A 24 -3.01 -2.89 -2.47
CA LEU A 24 -3.42 -3.26 -3.83
C LEU A 24 -2.68 -2.45 -4.91
N TYR A 25 -2.65 -1.12 -4.81
CA TYR A 25 -1.98 -0.22 -5.75
C TYR A 25 -0.49 -0.55 -5.89
N ILE A 26 0.15 -0.75 -4.76
CA ILE A 26 1.56 -1.10 -4.68
C ILE A 26 1.81 -2.46 -5.37
N ARG A 27 0.95 -3.45 -5.15
CA ARG A 27 1.04 -4.76 -5.82
C ARG A 27 0.85 -4.65 -7.34
N SER A 28 -0.09 -3.81 -7.81
CA SER A 28 -0.32 -3.64 -9.24
C SER A 28 0.89 -2.99 -9.95
N LEU A 29 1.40 -1.88 -9.43
CA LEU A 29 2.57 -1.18 -9.98
C LEU A 29 3.82 -2.06 -10.09
N ARG A 30 4.02 -2.97 -9.12
CA ARG A 30 5.17 -3.89 -9.19
C ARG A 30 5.02 -4.85 -10.34
N ARG A 31 3.82 -5.40 -10.48
CA ARG A 31 3.52 -6.40 -11.48
C ARG A 31 3.74 -5.80 -12.86
N GLU A 32 3.24 -4.60 -13.07
CA GLU A 32 3.43 -3.83 -14.28
C GLU A 32 4.91 -3.53 -14.54
N ARG A 33 5.66 -3.06 -13.53
CA ARG A 33 7.11 -2.84 -13.67
C ARG A 33 7.88 -4.11 -14.02
N LEU A 34 7.53 -5.25 -13.43
CA LEU A 34 8.16 -6.55 -13.73
C LEU A 34 7.80 -7.05 -15.13
N GLU A 35 6.58 -6.80 -15.59
CA GLU A 35 6.15 -7.10 -16.96
C GLU A 35 6.91 -6.22 -17.97
N ASN A 36 7.11 -4.94 -17.67
CA ASN A 36 7.92 -4.04 -18.50
C ASN A 36 9.40 -4.47 -18.54
N ILE A 37 10.01 -4.79 -17.38
CA ILE A 37 11.39 -5.30 -17.31
C ILE A 37 11.54 -6.61 -18.11
N TRP A 38 10.53 -7.48 -18.07
CA TRP A 38 10.54 -8.70 -18.87
C TRP A 38 10.51 -8.40 -20.37
N ALA A 39 9.63 -7.48 -20.81
CA ALA A 39 9.51 -7.07 -22.20
C ALA A 39 10.80 -6.40 -22.72
N GLU A 40 11.47 -5.61 -21.87
CA GLU A 40 12.72 -4.92 -22.22
C GLU A 40 13.91 -5.90 -22.30
N ARG A 41 13.99 -6.89 -21.41
CA ARG A 41 15.10 -7.87 -21.39
C ARG A 41 14.94 -9.03 -22.36
N HIS A 42 13.72 -9.36 -22.77
CA HIS A 42 13.43 -10.48 -23.65
C HIS A 42 12.48 -10.05 -24.79
N PRO A 43 12.93 -9.16 -25.68
CA PRO A 43 12.09 -8.65 -26.77
C PRO A 43 11.61 -9.75 -27.72
N ASP A 44 12.41 -10.80 -27.88
CA ASP A 44 12.20 -12.01 -28.68
C ASP A 44 11.27 -13.04 -28.01
N MET A 45 11.03 -12.94 -26.69
CA MET A 45 10.10 -13.79 -25.93
C MET A 45 8.92 -13.01 -25.34
N ALA A 46 8.64 -11.81 -25.85
CA ALA A 46 7.58 -10.94 -25.35
C ALA A 46 6.17 -11.59 -25.39
N GLY A 47 5.95 -12.54 -26.30
CA GLY A 47 4.70 -13.30 -26.43
C GLY A 47 4.55 -14.50 -25.48
N ASP A 48 5.62 -14.94 -24.83
CA ASP A 48 5.59 -16.12 -23.96
C ASP A 48 5.00 -15.78 -22.58
N ARG A 49 3.67 -15.95 -22.47
CA ARG A 49 2.93 -15.69 -21.23
C ARG A 49 3.33 -16.65 -20.10
N ALA A 50 3.80 -17.86 -20.41
CA ALA A 50 4.15 -18.86 -19.40
C ALA A 50 5.51 -18.52 -18.76
N ALA A 51 6.50 -18.16 -19.56
CA ALA A 51 7.81 -17.71 -19.10
C ALA A 51 7.71 -16.39 -18.31
N ARG A 52 6.97 -15.40 -18.84
CA ARG A 52 6.71 -14.12 -18.16
C ARG A 52 6.04 -14.32 -16.80
N GLY A 53 5.03 -15.19 -16.73
CA GLY A 53 4.33 -15.51 -15.49
C GLY A 53 5.20 -16.21 -14.45
N LYS A 54 6.17 -17.05 -14.87
CA LYS A 54 7.17 -17.66 -13.97
C LYS A 54 8.13 -16.61 -13.43
N PHE A 55 8.64 -15.71 -14.26
CA PHE A 55 9.54 -14.63 -13.86
C PHE A 55 8.90 -13.67 -12.86
N VAL A 56 7.68 -13.19 -13.14
CA VAL A 56 6.95 -12.29 -12.24
C VAL A 56 6.71 -12.96 -10.89
N ARG A 57 6.28 -14.22 -10.87
CA ARG A 57 6.08 -14.97 -9.61
C ARG A 57 7.38 -15.11 -8.81
N LYS A 58 8.47 -15.55 -9.44
CA LYS A 58 9.77 -15.75 -8.77
C LYS A 58 10.32 -14.44 -8.22
N SER A 59 10.20 -13.34 -8.98
CA SER A 59 10.65 -12.00 -8.59
C SER A 59 9.75 -11.31 -7.56
N MET A 60 8.50 -11.79 -7.38
CA MET A 60 7.61 -11.32 -6.31
C MET A 60 7.93 -11.94 -4.94
N VAL A 61 8.54 -13.14 -4.87
CA VAL A 61 8.82 -13.85 -3.60
C VAL A 61 9.80 -13.11 -2.69
N GLY A 62 10.84 -12.48 -3.24
CA GLY A 62 11.87 -11.79 -2.45
C GLY A 62 11.48 -10.39 -1.96
N PHE A 63 10.26 -9.94 -2.27
CA PHE A 63 9.97 -8.52 -2.26
C PHE A 63 9.13 -8.02 -1.08
N ASP A 64 8.58 -8.92 -0.28
CA ASP A 64 7.84 -8.54 0.93
C ASP A 64 8.69 -7.72 1.94
N LYS A 65 10.02 -7.62 1.76
CA LYS A 65 10.91 -7.04 2.78
C LYS A 65 11.29 -5.56 2.68
N SER A 66 11.34 -4.88 1.53
CA SER A 66 12.33 -3.77 1.47
C SER A 66 11.89 -2.29 1.48
N LEU A 67 10.65 -1.88 1.25
CA LEU A 67 10.33 -0.42 1.29
C LEU A 67 8.83 -0.11 1.45
N ARG A 68 7.97 -1.03 1.03
CA ARG A 68 6.51 -0.88 1.09
C ARG A 68 5.96 -0.95 2.50
N SER A 69 6.60 -1.71 3.38
CA SER A 69 6.22 -1.76 4.80
C SER A 69 6.36 -0.39 5.47
N ARG A 70 7.31 0.48 5.06
CA ARG A 70 7.42 1.85 5.59
C ARG A 70 6.32 2.78 5.10
N LEU A 71 5.88 2.64 3.85
CA LEU A 71 4.77 3.46 3.32
C LEU A 71 3.42 3.05 3.94
N LEU A 72 3.32 1.80 4.37
CA LEU A 72 2.21 1.29 5.19
C LEU A 72 2.14 1.93 6.58
N TRP A 73 3.27 2.30 7.19
CA TRP A 73 3.27 3.05 8.45
C TRP A 73 2.64 4.44 8.31
N LEU A 74 2.69 5.07 7.13
CA LEU A 74 2.04 6.38 6.91
C LEU A 74 0.52 6.34 7.10
N VAL A 75 -0.11 5.19 6.81
CA VAL A 75 -1.55 5.00 6.99
C VAL A 75 -1.95 5.06 8.46
N PHE A 76 -1.05 4.68 9.38
CA PHE A 76 -1.27 4.84 10.82
C PHE A 76 -0.82 6.22 11.34
N ILE A 77 0.29 6.75 10.80
CA ILE A 77 0.88 8.01 11.27
C ILE A 77 -0.02 9.21 10.94
N ILE A 78 -0.56 9.31 9.72
CA ILE A 78 -1.40 10.46 9.29
C ILE A 78 -2.66 10.64 10.16
N PRO A 79 -3.50 9.63 10.37
CA PRO A 79 -4.70 9.77 11.19
C PRO A 79 -4.36 10.02 12.67
N THR A 80 -3.32 9.37 13.20
CA THR A 80 -2.85 9.64 14.57
C THR A 80 -2.41 11.09 14.74
N LEU A 81 -1.64 11.64 13.78
CA LEU A 81 -1.24 13.05 13.77
C LEU A 81 -2.42 13.99 13.57
N THR A 82 -3.41 13.60 12.76
CA THR A 82 -4.62 14.40 12.53
C THR A 82 -5.44 14.52 13.82
N ILE A 83 -5.63 13.41 14.54
CA ILE A 83 -6.31 13.41 15.84
C ILE A 83 -5.54 14.25 16.85
N MET A 84 -4.21 14.05 16.96
CA MET A 84 -3.37 14.87 17.85
C MET A 84 -3.47 16.36 17.51
N GLY A 85 -3.46 16.72 16.22
CA GLY A 85 -3.60 18.11 15.77
C GLY A 85 -4.96 18.71 16.13
N ILE A 86 -6.05 17.97 15.94
CA ILE A 86 -7.41 18.40 16.32
C ILE A 86 -7.51 18.59 17.83
N VAL A 87 -7.02 17.63 18.63
CA VAL A 87 -7.03 17.71 20.10
C VAL A 87 -6.22 18.90 20.58
N TYR A 88 -5.01 19.09 20.03
CA TYR A 88 -4.17 20.24 20.36
C TYR A 88 -4.87 21.56 20.03
N TRP A 89 -5.46 21.67 18.84
CA TRP A 89 -6.16 22.88 18.39
C TRP A 89 -7.36 23.20 19.29
N ILE A 90 -8.18 22.21 19.63
CA ILE A 90 -9.35 22.40 20.49
C ILE A 90 -8.96 22.73 21.93
N ASN A 91 -7.89 22.12 22.46
CA ASN A 91 -7.46 22.29 23.85
C ASN A 91 -6.62 23.56 24.08
N TRP A 92 -6.02 24.11 23.03
CA TRP A 92 -5.25 25.35 23.08
C TRP A 92 -6.09 26.60 22.73
N GLN A 93 -7.28 26.40 22.15
CA GLN A 93 -8.32 27.42 21.96
C GLN A 93 -9.10 27.64 23.26
#